data_AF-A0A953SU06-F1
#
_entry.id   AF-A0A953SU06-F1
#
_cell.length_a   1.000
_cell.length_b   1.000
_cell.length_c   1.000
_cell.angle_alpha   90.00
_cell.angle_beta   90.00
_cell.angle_gamma   90.00
#
_symmetry.space_group_name_H-M   'P 1'
#
loop_
_entity.id
_entity.type
_entity.pdbx_description
1 polymer ?
#
loop_
_entity_poly.entity_id
_entity_poly.type
_entity_poly.pdbx_seq_one_letter_code
_entity_poly.pdbx_strand_id
1 'polypeptide(L)'
;NIVLQSEFKKTPLAVQKKIKKKLQPAPQRNYFSLNLFPTFLNRPVLAIGSAFAVMIAIVLLLFNPTPQMSNSDFMQEQFGNDNMFVQAQNNFQNLLSGKLEPQLTTENEEEIKQFFYAEGVKYNTIIPRLDNYKLVGAVVSENHGEKFAHHIYADAEGHIVYLFQVDELYIDENKILKLTSDLHAYIDNGNCYCCSNNGIATLMKKVGHNVFAVVANLPAEKLENKFCNI
;
A
#
# COMPACT_ATOMS: atom_id res chain seq x y z
N ASN A 1 34.32 -13.30 -28.58
CA ASN A 1 32.97 -13.88 -28.45
C ASN A 1 33.00 -15.02 -27.44
N ILE A 2 32.72 -14.74 -26.17
CA ILE A 2 32.52 -15.75 -25.14
C ILE A 2 31.10 -15.53 -24.62
N VAL A 3 30.26 -16.55 -24.78
CA VAL A 3 28.90 -16.63 -24.24
C VAL A 3 28.99 -17.42 -22.94
N LEU A 4 28.55 -16.84 -21.83
CA LEU A 4 28.33 -17.56 -20.57
C LEU A 4 26.82 -17.76 -20.38
N GLN A 5 26.37 -19.00 -20.53
CA GLN A 5 25.05 -19.44 -20.10
C GLN A 5 25.11 -19.70 -18.59
N SER A 6 24.33 -18.98 -17.79
CA SER A 6 24.08 -19.33 -16.41
C SER A 6 22.83 -20.22 -16.33
N GLU A 7 23.02 -21.49 -15.97
CA GLU A 7 21.92 -22.41 -15.69
C GLU A 7 21.15 -21.97 -14.44
N PHE A 8 19.90 -21.55 -14.63
CA PHE A 8 18.98 -21.22 -13.55
C PHE A 8 18.45 -22.49 -12.89
N LYS A 9 18.72 -22.65 -11.58
CA LYS A 9 18.14 -23.73 -10.77
C LYS A 9 16.66 -23.47 -10.52
N LYS A 10 15.81 -24.36 -11.02
CA LYS A 10 14.36 -24.39 -10.76
C LYS A 10 14.04 -24.46 -9.26
N THR A 11 13.03 -23.69 -8.87
CA THR A 11 12.46 -23.66 -7.52
C THR A 11 11.94 -25.05 -7.08
N PRO A 12 12.20 -25.49 -5.84
CA PRO A 12 11.79 -26.81 -5.35
C PRO A 12 10.26 -27.03 -5.35
N LEU A 13 9.83 -28.21 -5.86
CA LEU A 13 8.43 -28.63 -5.96
C LEU A 13 7.60 -28.55 -4.66
N ALA A 14 8.27 -28.56 -3.50
CA ALA A 14 7.63 -28.46 -2.19
C ALA A 14 6.96 -27.09 -1.95
N VAL A 15 7.51 -26.03 -2.55
CA VAL A 15 6.95 -24.66 -2.47
C VAL A 15 5.68 -24.57 -3.31
N GLN A 16 5.71 -25.12 -4.53
CA GLN A 16 4.56 -25.11 -5.45
C GLN A 16 3.35 -25.91 -4.93
N LYS A 17 3.58 -27.03 -4.22
CA LYS A 17 2.50 -27.86 -3.66
C LYS A 17 1.82 -27.26 -2.43
N LYS A 18 2.51 -26.42 -1.65
CA LYS A 18 1.90 -25.75 -0.48
C LYS A 18 0.94 -24.62 -0.89
N ILE A 19 1.22 -23.94 -1.99
CA ILE A 19 0.42 -22.80 -2.50
C ILE A 19 -0.97 -23.26 -2.98
N LYS A 20 -1.10 -24.44 -3.59
CA LYS A 20 -2.37 -24.91 -4.16
C LYS A 20 -3.41 -25.45 -3.16
N LYS A 21 -3.04 -25.73 -1.89
CA LYS A 21 -3.90 -26.51 -0.98
C LYS A 21 -4.76 -25.68 -0.01
N LYS A 22 -4.61 -24.34 0.05
CA LYS A 22 -5.21 -23.53 1.14
C LYS A 22 -6.18 -22.42 0.72
N LEU A 23 -6.58 -22.36 -0.54
CA LEU A 23 -7.56 -21.37 -1.02
C LEU A 23 -8.99 -21.93 -0.90
N GLN A 24 -9.58 -21.84 0.29
CA GLN A 24 -11.04 -21.81 0.46
C GLN A 24 -11.40 -20.72 1.49
N PRO A 25 -12.36 -19.83 1.18
CA PRO A 25 -12.74 -18.74 2.07
C PRO A 25 -13.70 -19.23 3.18
N ALA A 26 -13.48 -18.72 4.41
CA ALA A 26 -14.35 -18.92 5.56
C ALA A 26 -15.34 -17.72 5.73
N PRO A 27 -16.52 -17.92 6.36
CA PRO A 27 -17.63 -16.97 6.30
C PRO A 27 -17.57 -15.85 7.36
N GLN A 28 -18.11 -14.69 6.99
CA GLN A 28 -18.17 -13.44 7.75
C GLN A 28 -19.07 -13.53 9.00
N ARG A 29 -18.69 -12.84 10.09
CA ARG A 29 -19.50 -12.67 11.31
C ARG A 29 -19.81 -11.20 11.58
N ASN A 30 -21.02 -10.99 12.10
CA ASN A 30 -21.73 -9.71 12.27
C ASN A 30 -21.10 -8.74 13.28
N TYR A 31 -21.32 -7.45 13.00
CA TYR A 31 -20.90 -6.29 13.79
C TYR A 31 -21.57 -6.22 15.17
N PHE A 32 -20.78 -5.89 16.19
CA PHE A 32 -21.18 -5.60 17.56
C PHE A 32 -21.44 -4.09 17.68
N SER A 33 -22.68 -3.69 17.99
CA SER A 33 -23.03 -2.28 18.23
C SER A 33 -22.72 -1.87 19.67
N LEU A 34 -21.85 -0.89 19.86
CA LEU A 34 -21.61 -0.26 21.16
C LEU A 34 -22.56 0.93 21.34
N ASN A 35 -23.48 0.82 22.31
CA ASN A 35 -24.20 1.95 22.88
C ASN A 35 -23.28 2.66 23.88
N LEU A 36 -22.96 3.93 23.63
CA LEU A 36 -22.21 4.79 24.54
C LEU A 36 -22.87 6.17 24.59
N PHE A 37 -23.87 6.32 25.47
CA PHE A 37 -24.27 7.62 25.98
C PHE A 37 -23.80 7.73 27.43
N PRO A 38 -23.01 8.76 27.79
CA PRO A 38 -22.97 9.21 29.15
C PRO A 38 -23.91 10.41 29.33
N THR A 39 -24.87 10.24 30.23
CA THR A 39 -25.56 11.31 30.96
C THR A 39 -24.57 12.11 31.80
N PHE A 40 -24.42 13.41 31.53
CA PHE A 40 -23.88 14.40 32.47
C PHE A 40 -24.73 15.68 32.38
N LEU A 41 -25.67 15.87 33.30
CA LEU A 41 -25.57 16.58 34.58
C LEU A 41 -25.61 18.12 34.48
N ASN A 42 -26.76 18.65 34.90
CA ASN A 42 -27.12 20.04 35.16
C ASN A 42 -26.13 20.80 36.06
N ARG A 43 -25.60 21.96 35.61
CA ARG A 43 -25.38 23.19 36.41
C ARG A 43 -25.36 24.44 35.50
N PRO A 44 -26.01 25.57 35.85
CA PRO A 44 -25.96 26.80 35.08
C PRO A 44 -24.93 27.76 35.70
N VAL A 45 -23.67 27.71 35.24
CA VAL A 45 -22.68 28.76 35.56
C VAL A 45 -21.80 28.96 34.32
N LEU A 46 -21.82 30.19 33.77
CA LEU A 46 -21.08 30.70 32.59
C LEU A 46 -21.64 30.31 31.21
N ALA A 47 -22.84 30.82 30.87
CA ALA A 47 -23.58 30.51 29.64
C ALA A 47 -23.34 31.46 28.44
N ILE A 48 -22.51 32.51 28.54
CA ILE A 48 -22.34 33.47 27.43
C ILE A 48 -21.02 33.23 26.67
N GLY A 49 -19.90 33.06 27.37
CA GLY A 49 -18.60 32.82 26.70
C GLY A 49 -18.47 31.43 26.07
N SER A 50 -19.02 30.41 26.73
CA SER A 50 -19.01 29.02 26.24
C SER A 50 -19.91 28.82 25.01
N ALA A 51 -21.05 29.51 24.96
CA ALA A 51 -21.97 29.45 23.83
C ALA A 51 -21.35 30.00 22.54
N PHE A 52 -20.58 31.10 22.61
CA PHE A 52 -19.86 31.63 21.45
C PHE A 52 -18.74 30.69 20.98
N ALA A 53 -17.97 30.10 21.89
CA ALA A 53 -16.94 29.14 21.53
C ALA A 53 -17.53 27.89 20.86
N VAL A 54 -18.66 27.38 21.37
CA VAL A 54 -19.39 26.25 20.77
C VAL A 54 -20.00 26.65 19.43
N MET A 55 -20.58 27.84 19.30
CA MET A 55 -21.10 28.35 18.02
C MET A 55 -19.98 28.51 16.98
N ILE A 56 -18.83 29.08 17.36
CA ILE A 56 -17.67 29.21 16.47
C ILE A 56 -17.15 27.83 16.09
N ALA A 57 -17.06 26.87 17.01
CA ALA A 57 -16.67 25.50 16.69
C ALA A 57 -17.67 24.81 15.74
N ILE A 58 -18.98 24.99 15.93
CA ILE A 58 -20.02 24.47 15.04
C ILE A 58 -19.94 25.13 13.67
N VAL A 59 -19.79 26.46 13.62
CA VAL A 59 -19.61 27.20 12.36
C VAL A 59 -18.34 26.72 11.66
N LEU A 60 -17.21 26.57 12.36
CA LEU A 60 -15.99 26.02 11.78
C LEU A 60 -16.18 24.58 11.29
N LEU A 61 -16.94 23.73 11.99
CA LEU A 61 -17.26 22.38 11.53
C LEU A 61 -18.21 22.35 10.32
N LEU A 62 -19.13 23.31 10.21
CA LEU A 62 -20.10 23.42 9.11
C LEU A 62 -19.52 24.08 7.85
N PHE A 63 -18.62 25.06 8.02
CA PHE A 63 -17.98 25.79 6.92
C PHE A 63 -16.64 25.21 6.52
N ASN A 64 -16.03 24.42 7.40
CA ASN A 64 -14.84 23.63 7.11
C ASN A 64 -15.21 22.16 7.34
N PRO A 65 -16.18 21.60 6.58
CA PRO A 65 -16.39 20.16 6.61
C PRO A 65 -15.03 19.56 6.26
N THR A 66 -14.38 18.91 7.22
CA THR A 66 -13.35 17.92 6.87
C THR A 66 -14.01 17.10 5.79
N PRO A 67 -13.44 17.04 4.57
CA PRO A 67 -14.01 16.19 3.55
C PRO A 67 -13.95 14.78 4.14
N GLN A 68 -15.06 14.35 4.73
CA GLN A 68 -15.46 12.96 4.74
C GLN A 68 -15.69 12.67 3.26
N MET A 69 -14.59 12.50 2.53
CA MET A 69 -14.58 11.55 1.45
C MET A 69 -15.09 10.29 2.14
N SER A 70 -16.33 9.92 1.83
CA SER A 70 -16.77 8.55 2.03
C SER A 70 -15.67 7.65 1.47
N ASN A 71 -15.56 6.42 1.96
CA ASN A 71 -14.80 5.38 1.27
C ASN A 71 -15.36 5.27 -0.15
N SER A 72 -14.89 6.15 -1.02
CA SER A 72 -15.13 6.16 -2.44
C SER A 72 -14.38 4.93 -2.88
N ASP A 73 -15.08 4.09 -3.63
CA ASP A 73 -14.50 2.87 -4.14
C ASP A 73 -13.53 3.22 -5.27
N PHE A 74 -12.44 3.93 -4.93
CA PHE A 74 -11.44 4.41 -5.88
C PHE A 74 -10.91 3.28 -6.76
N MET A 75 -10.92 2.04 -6.24
CA MET A 75 -10.59 0.82 -6.96
C MET A 75 -11.38 0.68 -8.27
N GLN A 76 -12.68 0.99 -8.31
CA GLN A 76 -13.49 0.85 -9.53
C GLN A 76 -13.10 1.84 -10.62
N GLU A 77 -12.46 2.95 -10.24
CA GLU A 77 -12.03 4.01 -11.13
C GLU A 77 -10.58 3.82 -11.61
N GLN A 78 -9.84 2.85 -11.04
CA GLN A 78 -8.47 2.56 -11.47
C GLN A 78 -8.47 1.63 -12.70
N PHE A 79 -8.01 2.13 -13.84
CA PHE A 79 -7.88 1.37 -15.06
C PHE A 79 -6.68 1.81 -15.91
N GLY A 80 -6.28 0.97 -16.85
CA GLY A 80 -5.20 1.24 -17.80
C GLY A 80 -3.83 0.71 -17.33
N ASN A 81 -2.95 0.47 -18.31
CA ASN A 81 -1.66 -0.16 -18.07
C ASN A 81 -0.64 0.76 -17.39
N ASP A 82 -0.80 2.08 -17.51
CA ASP A 82 0.06 3.08 -16.84
C ASP A 82 -0.45 3.46 -15.44
N ASN A 83 -1.55 2.85 -14.98
CA ASN A 83 -2.09 3.14 -13.66
C ASN A 83 -1.30 2.39 -12.58
N MET A 84 -0.74 3.10 -11.61
CA MET A 84 0.14 2.52 -10.59
C MET A 84 -0.58 1.47 -9.73
N PHE A 85 -1.83 1.72 -9.35
CA PHE A 85 -2.65 0.78 -8.58
C PHE A 85 -2.85 -0.53 -9.35
N VAL A 86 -3.21 -0.43 -10.63
CA VAL A 86 -3.40 -1.59 -11.52
C VAL A 86 -2.09 -2.34 -11.74
N GLN A 87 -0.98 -1.62 -11.97
CA GLN A 87 0.34 -2.24 -12.12
C GLN A 87 0.76 -3.01 -10.86
N ALA A 88 0.55 -2.44 -9.68
CA ALA A 88 0.89 -3.10 -8.42
C ALA A 88 0.14 -4.43 -8.28
N GLN A 89 -1.17 -4.46 -8.56
CA GLN A 89 -1.98 -5.66 -8.52
C GLN A 89 -1.52 -6.71 -9.53
N ASN A 90 -1.25 -6.29 -10.77
CA ASN A 90 -0.77 -7.17 -11.83
C ASN A 90 0.60 -7.75 -11.51
N ASN A 91 1.53 -6.94 -11.01
CA ASN A 91 2.85 -7.38 -10.62
C ASN A 91 2.80 -8.36 -9.44
N PHE A 92 1.92 -8.13 -8.47
CA PHE A 92 1.68 -9.08 -7.39
C PHE A 92 1.13 -10.42 -7.91
N GLN A 93 0.18 -10.42 -8.85
CA GLN A 93 -0.27 -11.66 -9.50
C GLN A 93 0.87 -12.37 -10.26
N ASN A 94 1.72 -11.61 -10.94
CA ASN A 94 2.87 -12.15 -11.63
C ASN A 94 3.87 -12.76 -10.65
N LEU A 95 4.08 -12.14 -9.49
CA LEU A 95 4.89 -12.69 -8.40
C LEU A 95 4.31 -14.00 -7.88
N LEU A 96 3.02 -14.04 -7.54
CA LEU A 96 2.35 -15.24 -7.05
C LEU A 96 2.35 -16.39 -8.07
N SER A 97 2.30 -16.08 -9.36
CA SER A 97 2.34 -17.07 -10.44
C SER A 97 3.76 -17.45 -10.90
N GLY A 98 4.81 -16.82 -10.34
CA GLY A 98 6.21 -17.05 -10.72
C GLY A 98 6.61 -16.44 -12.07
N LYS A 99 5.81 -15.53 -12.62
CA LYS A 99 6.15 -14.74 -13.81
C LYS A 99 7.02 -13.53 -13.49
N LEU A 100 7.00 -13.08 -12.23
CA LEU A 100 7.89 -12.07 -11.67
C LEU A 100 8.70 -12.73 -10.55
N GLU A 101 10.01 -12.72 -10.65
CA GLU A 101 10.91 -13.25 -9.63
C GLU A 101 11.81 -12.12 -9.09
N PRO A 102 12.22 -12.16 -7.80
CA PRO A 102 13.19 -11.21 -7.28
C PRO A 102 14.47 -11.20 -8.14
N GLN A 103 14.90 -10.01 -8.55
CA GLN A 103 16.17 -9.82 -9.25
C GLN A 103 17.35 -9.85 -8.28
N LEU A 104 17.12 -9.37 -7.05
CA LEU A 104 18.01 -9.52 -5.91
C LEU A 104 17.26 -10.25 -4.78
N THR A 105 17.88 -11.27 -4.18
CA THR A 105 17.38 -11.95 -2.98
C THR A 105 18.30 -11.63 -1.81
N THR A 106 17.82 -10.87 -0.84
CA THR A 106 18.57 -10.50 0.37
C THR A 106 17.59 -10.03 1.44
N GLU A 107 17.97 -10.18 2.71
CA GLU A 107 17.27 -9.57 3.84
C GLU A 107 17.92 -8.22 4.25
N ASN A 108 19.01 -7.81 3.60
CA ASN A 108 19.81 -6.64 3.95
C ASN A 108 19.29 -5.37 3.25
N GLU A 109 18.89 -4.37 4.04
CA GLU A 109 18.33 -3.10 3.55
C GLU A 109 19.35 -2.31 2.70
N GLU A 110 20.61 -2.27 3.11
CA GLU A 110 21.67 -1.53 2.43
C GLU A 110 22.01 -2.14 1.07
N GLU A 111 22.02 -3.47 0.96
CA GLU A 111 22.21 -4.16 -0.32
C GLU A 111 21.07 -3.84 -1.30
N ILE A 112 19.83 -3.74 -0.83
CA ILE A 112 18.69 -3.36 -1.66
C ILE A 112 18.79 -1.91 -2.13
N LYS A 113 19.17 -0.98 -1.26
CA LYS A 113 19.41 0.43 -1.66
C LYS A 113 20.48 0.53 -2.72
N GLN A 114 21.60 -0.18 -2.54
CA GLN A 114 22.70 -0.21 -3.52
C GLN A 114 22.25 -0.82 -4.84
N PHE A 115 21.46 -1.89 -4.80
CA PHE A 115 20.89 -2.52 -5.98
C PHE A 115 19.99 -1.56 -6.78
N PHE A 116 19.04 -0.90 -6.12
CA PHE A 116 18.18 0.08 -6.82
C PHE A 116 18.98 1.21 -7.45
N TYR A 117 19.98 1.74 -6.74
CA TYR A 117 20.86 2.75 -7.29
C TYR A 117 21.62 2.24 -8.52
N ALA A 118 22.20 1.03 -8.44
CA ALA A 118 22.95 0.42 -9.54
C ALA A 118 22.09 0.13 -10.78
N GLU A 119 20.82 -0.25 -10.58
CA GLU A 119 19.85 -0.51 -11.65
C GLU A 119 19.21 0.75 -12.23
N GLY A 120 19.58 1.93 -11.72
CA GLY A 120 19.19 3.23 -12.27
C GLY A 120 17.89 3.82 -11.70
N VAL A 121 17.47 3.40 -10.51
CA VAL A 121 16.40 4.08 -9.76
C VAL A 121 16.94 5.43 -9.28
N LYS A 122 16.36 6.54 -9.79
CA LYS A 122 16.89 7.90 -9.63
C LYS A 122 16.40 8.66 -8.40
N TYR A 123 15.66 8.00 -7.51
CA TYR A 123 15.06 8.60 -6.32
C TYR A 123 15.40 7.80 -5.06
N ASN A 124 15.28 8.46 -3.91
CA ASN A 124 15.56 7.83 -2.63
C ASN A 124 14.42 6.87 -2.26
N THR A 125 14.73 5.56 -2.24
CA THR A 125 13.79 4.55 -1.81
C THR A 125 13.67 4.49 -0.28
N ILE A 126 12.51 4.06 0.19
CA ILE A 126 12.21 3.89 1.61
C ILE A 126 12.00 2.40 1.79
N ILE A 127 12.71 1.79 2.74
CA ILE A 127 12.56 0.38 3.04
C ILE A 127 11.85 0.27 4.39
N PRO A 128 10.52 0.09 4.41
CA PRO A 128 9.79 -0.17 5.64
C PRO A 128 10.30 -1.39 6.39
N ARG A 129 10.48 -1.25 7.70
CA ARG A 129 10.63 -2.38 8.62
C ARG A 129 9.25 -2.86 9.03
N LEU A 130 8.98 -4.14 8.83
CA LEU A 130 7.67 -4.73 9.04
C LEU A 130 7.76 -5.83 10.08
N ASP A 131 7.07 -5.64 11.21
CA ASP A 131 7.04 -6.65 12.27
C ASP A 131 6.50 -7.99 11.75
N ASN A 132 7.23 -9.06 12.04
CA ASN A 132 6.97 -10.45 11.63
C ASN A 132 7.09 -10.73 10.13
N TYR A 133 7.62 -9.79 9.35
CA TYR A 133 7.95 -9.99 7.94
C TYR A 133 9.46 -9.86 7.76
N LYS A 134 9.99 -10.69 6.88
CA LYS A 134 11.36 -10.59 6.40
C LYS A 134 11.35 -9.97 5.02
N LEU A 135 12.29 -9.06 4.78
CA LEU A 135 12.62 -8.63 3.44
C LEU A 135 13.20 -9.83 2.69
N VAL A 136 12.62 -10.18 1.55
CA VAL A 136 13.00 -11.36 0.76
C VAL A 136 13.84 -10.95 -0.44
N GLY A 137 13.55 -9.77 -0.99
CA GLY A 137 14.26 -9.30 -2.16
C GLY A 137 13.66 -8.07 -2.79
N ALA A 138 14.22 -7.73 -3.94
CA ALA A 138 13.88 -6.55 -4.71
C ALA A 138 13.76 -6.87 -6.20
N VAL A 139 12.96 -6.06 -6.88
CA VAL A 139 12.80 -6.04 -8.33
C VAL A 139 12.86 -4.60 -8.79
N VAL A 140 13.44 -4.35 -9.97
CA VAL A 140 13.31 -3.10 -10.70
C VAL A 140 12.49 -3.33 -11.95
N SER A 141 11.43 -2.53 -12.12
CA SER A 141 10.71 -2.45 -13.40
C SER A 141 11.12 -1.22 -14.18
N GLU A 142 10.81 -1.20 -15.47
CA GLU A 142 11.00 -0.04 -16.33
C GLU A 142 9.66 0.34 -16.97
N ASN A 143 9.34 1.64 -17.01
CA ASN A 143 8.30 2.19 -17.86
C ASN A 143 8.79 3.48 -18.51
N HIS A 144 8.64 3.61 -19.82
CA HIS A 144 9.09 4.78 -20.59
C HIS A 144 10.56 5.21 -20.31
N GLY A 145 11.45 4.24 -20.09
CA GLY A 145 12.87 4.48 -19.79
C GLY A 145 13.17 4.88 -18.33
N GLU A 146 12.15 5.04 -17.49
CA GLU A 146 12.31 5.29 -16.06
C GLU A 146 12.18 3.99 -15.25
N LYS A 147 12.98 3.90 -14.20
CA LYS A 147 13.14 2.69 -13.38
C LYS A 147 12.44 2.86 -12.04
N PHE A 148 11.73 1.82 -11.60
CA PHE A 148 11.00 1.86 -10.35
C PHE A 148 11.32 0.70 -9.42
N ALA A 149 11.32 1.00 -8.12
CA ALA A 149 11.67 0.09 -7.05
C ALA A 149 10.47 -0.72 -6.55
N HIS A 150 10.70 -2.03 -6.39
CA HIS A 150 9.74 -2.97 -5.83
C HIS A 150 10.41 -3.80 -4.75
N HIS A 151 9.73 -3.95 -3.62
CA HIS A 151 10.20 -4.73 -2.49
C HIS A 151 9.27 -5.90 -2.25
N ILE A 152 9.83 -7.03 -1.84
CA ILE A 152 9.08 -8.25 -1.56
C ILE A 152 9.40 -8.65 -0.12
N TYR A 153 8.35 -8.83 0.67
CA TYR A 153 8.44 -9.31 2.03
C TYR A 153 7.63 -10.59 2.19
N ALA A 154 8.04 -11.46 3.10
CA ALA A 154 7.29 -12.64 3.47
C ALA A 154 7.33 -12.88 4.98
N ASP A 155 6.22 -13.39 5.53
CA ASP A 155 6.18 -13.89 6.90
C ASP A 155 6.41 -15.41 6.97
N ALA A 156 6.51 -15.93 8.19
CA ALA A 156 6.71 -17.35 8.44
C ALA A 156 5.51 -18.23 8.04
N GLU A 157 4.32 -17.64 7.89
CA GLU A 157 3.09 -18.33 7.48
C GLU A 157 2.96 -18.42 5.95
N GLY A 158 3.80 -17.68 5.22
CA GLY A 158 3.83 -17.63 3.76
C GLY A 158 2.93 -16.54 3.18
N HIS A 159 2.50 -15.56 3.98
CA HIS A 159 1.92 -14.34 3.43
C HIS A 159 3.03 -13.49 2.80
N ILE A 160 2.71 -12.87 1.68
CA ILE A 160 3.60 -12.05 0.88
C ILE A 160 3.05 -10.64 0.87
N VAL A 161 3.93 -9.68 1.11
CA VAL A 161 3.67 -8.26 0.93
C VAL A 161 4.58 -7.77 -0.18
N TYR A 162 3.98 -7.18 -1.21
CA TYR A 162 4.66 -6.56 -2.33
C TYR A 162 4.48 -5.05 -2.23
N LEU A 163 5.58 -4.31 -2.24
CA LEU A 163 5.57 -2.85 -2.16
C LEU A 163 6.19 -2.27 -3.43
N PHE A 164 5.34 -1.67 -4.26
CA PHE A 164 5.74 -0.87 -5.41
C PHE A 164 5.85 0.59 -4.98
N GLN A 165 7.04 1.16 -5.09
CA GLN A 165 7.34 2.51 -4.64
C GLN A 165 7.77 3.37 -5.82
N VAL A 166 7.25 4.59 -5.92
CA VAL A 166 7.64 5.57 -6.93
C VAL A 166 7.76 6.96 -6.34
N ASP A 167 8.60 7.80 -6.92
CA ASP A 167 8.63 9.22 -6.62
C ASP A 167 7.38 9.92 -7.17
N GLU A 168 6.79 10.84 -6.40
CA GLU A 168 5.59 11.58 -6.75
C GLU A 168 5.72 12.36 -8.07
N LEU A 169 6.94 12.79 -8.42
CA LEU A 169 7.21 13.52 -9.67
C LEU A 169 6.87 12.69 -10.91
N TYR A 170 6.89 11.34 -10.81
CA TYR A 170 6.49 10.47 -11.91
C TYR A 170 4.98 10.36 -12.11
N ILE A 171 4.19 10.82 -11.13
CA ILE A 171 2.73 10.91 -11.19
C ILE A 171 2.31 12.33 -11.56
N ASP A 172 2.89 13.35 -10.93
CA ASP A 172 2.46 14.74 -11.07
C ASP A 172 2.99 15.45 -12.31
N GLU A 173 4.31 15.46 -12.47
CA GLU A 173 4.99 16.26 -13.49
C GLU A 173 5.21 15.46 -14.77
N ASN A 174 5.88 14.31 -14.64
CA ASN A 174 6.28 13.50 -15.79
C ASN A 174 5.13 12.63 -16.33
N LYS A 175 4.11 12.37 -15.50
CA LYS A 175 2.89 11.61 -15.84
C LYS A 175 3.18 10.25 -16.49
N ILE A 176 4.27 9.61 -16.08
CA ILE A 176 4.66 8.26 -16.53
C ILE A 176 3.73 7.23 -15.92
N LEU A 177 3.35 7.46 -14.66
CA LEU A 177 2.34 6.68 -13.97
C LEU A 177 1.11 7.55 -13.70
N LYS A 178 -0.03 6.89 -13.60
CA LYS A 178 -1.31 7.53 -13.37
C LYS A 178 -1.96 6.97 -12.12
N LEU A 179 -2.69 7.85 -11.44
CA LEU A 179 -3.73 7.54 -10.49
C LEU A 179 -4.96 8.37 -10.89
N THR A 180 -6.15 7.97 -10.45
CA THR A 180 -7.30 8.88 -10.60
C THR A 180 -7.06 10.13 -9.77
N SER A 181 -7.57 11.27 -10.24
CA SER A 181 -7.39 12.56 -9.55
C SER A 181 -7.85 12.49 -8.09
N ASP A 182 -8.94 11.79 -7.82
CA ASP A 182 -9.52 11.70 -6.48
C ASP A 182 -8.67 10.84 -5.55
N LEU A 183 -8.19 9.67 -6.01
CA LEU A 183 -7.28 8.84 -5.21
C LEU A 183 -5.94 9.55 -4.98
N HIS A 184 -5.42 10.24 -6.01
CA HIS A 184 -4.18 10.99 -5.88
C HIS A 184 -4.30 12.10 -4.83
N ALA A 185 -5.34 12.95 -4.95
CA ALA A 185 -5.62 13.98 -3.97
C ALA A 185 -5.87 13.40 -2.57
N TYR A 186 -6.52 12.24 -2.47
CA TYR A 186 -6.77 11.58 -1.18
C TYR A 186 -5.46 11.25 -0.46
N ILE A 187 -4.51 10.60 -1.13
CA ILE A 187 -3.23 10.22 -0.52
C ILE A 187 -2.28 11.41 -0.35
N ASP A 188 -2.37 12.42 -1.20
CA ASP A 188 -1.61 13.68 -1.07
C ASP A 188 -1.96 14.46 0.19
N ASN A 189 -3.23 14.38 0.62
CA ASN A 189 -3.70 14.92 1.88
C ASN A 189 -3.24 14.09 3.11
N GLY A 190 -2.36 13.12 2.92
CA GLY A 190 -1.81 12.27 3.99
C GLY A 190 -2.70 11.09 4.38
N ASN A 191 -3.83 10.88 3.68
CA ASN A 191 -4.70 9.75 3.98
C ASN A 191 -4.09 8.43 3.50
N CYS A 192 -4.54 7.35 4.12
CA CYS A 192 -4.18 5.98 3.76
C CYS A 192 -5.40 5.30 3.14
N TYR A 193 -5.33 4.97 1.85
CA TYR A 193 -6.41 4.24 1.19
C TYR A 193 -6.12 2.75 1.23
N CYS A 194 -7.12 1.93 1.55
CA CYS A 194 -6.99 0.48 1.51
C CYS A 194 -8.30 -0.15 1.03
N CYS A 195 -8.17 -1.21 0.24
CA CYS A 195 -9.28 -1.99 -0.27
C CYS A 195 -8.90 -3.46 -0.35
N SER A 196 -9.89 -4.33 -0.51
CA SER A 196 -9.68 -5.77 -0.69
C SER A 196 -10.53 -6.29 -1.83
N ASN A 197 -9.92 -7.05 -2.72
CA ASN A 197 -10.60 -7.73 -3.81
C ASN A 197 -10.10 -9.18 -3.88
N ASN A 198 -11.02 -10.15 -3.89
CA ASN A 198 -10.71 -11.58 -3.97
C ASN A 198 -9.64 -12.09 -2.96
N GLY A 199 -9.67 -11.54 -1.74
CA GLY A 199 -8.73 -11.93 -0.68
C GLY A 199 -7.34 -11.29 -0.82
N ILE A 200 -7.18 -10.31 -1.70
CA ILE A 200 -5.96 -9.54 -1.90
C ILE A 200 -6.23 -8.10 -1.49
N ALA A 201 -5.49 -7.64 -0.48
CA ALA A 201 -5.55 -6.27 -0.04
C ALA A 201 -4.61 -5.40 -0.89
N THR A 202 -5.05 -4.20 -1.24
CA THR A 202 -4.24 -3.15 -1.88
C THR A 202 -4.35 -1.88 -1.06
N LEU A 203 -3.21 -1.30 -0.69
CA LEU A 203 -3.09 -0.08 0.07
C LEU A 203 -2.29 0.95 -0.72
N MET A 204 -2.77 2.18 -0.75
CA MET A 204 -2.10 3.33 -1.34
C MET A 204 -1.84 4.38 -0.27
N LYS A 205 -0.61 4.86 -0.17
CA LYS A 205 -0.22 5.91 0.77
C LYS A 205 0.97 6.68 0.22
N LYS A 206 1.03 7.98 0.52
CA LYS A 206 2.21 8.81 0.30
C LYS A 206 3.02 8.93 1.60
N VAL A 207 4.34 8.77 1.49
CA VAL A 207 5.31 8.93 2.58
C VAL A 207 6.46 9.81 2.07
N GLY A 208 6.52 11.06 2.54
CA GLY A 208 7.41 12.06 1.97
C GLY A 208 7.11 12.27 0.48
N HIS A 209 8.16 12.19 -0.35
CA HIS A 209 8.05 12.29 -1.82
C HIS A 209 7.71 10.96 -2.50
N ASN A 210 7.45 9.89 -1.75
CA ASN A 210 7.22 8.58 -2.32
C ASN A 210 5.75 8.17 -2.21
N VAL A 211 5.19 7.72 -3.32
CA VAL A 211 3.90 7.05 -3.36
C VAL A 211 4.13 5.54 -3.28
N PHE A 212 3.44 4.89 -2.35
CA PHE A 212 3.48 3.45 -2.15
C PHE A 212 2.18 2.83 -2.65
N ALA A 213 2.31 1.76 -3.43
CA ALA A 213 1.27 0.79 -3.70
C ALA A 213 1.67 -0.55 -3.08
N VAL A 214 0.98 -0.93 -2.00
CA VAL A 214 1.27 -2.14 -1.24
C VAL A 214 0.18 -3.16 -1.52
N VAL A 215 0.56 -4.33 -2.01
CA VAL A 215 -0.38 -5.41 -2.34
C VAL A 215 0.00 -6.67 -1.56
N ALA A 216 -0.98 -7.32 -0.95
CA ALA A 216 -0.71 -8.46 -0.10
C ALA A 216 -1.86 -9.47 -0.06
N ASN A 217 -1.52 -10.74 0.17
CA ASN A 217 -2.49 -11.83 0.38
C ASN A 217 -2.90 -11.96 1.86
N LEU A 218 -3.20 -10.82 2.48
CA LEU A 218 -3.62 -10.72 3.89
C LEU A 218 -4.84 -9.79 4.01
N PRO A 219 -5.62 -9.89 5.11
CA PRO A 219 -6.78 -9.02 5.32
C PRO A 219 -6.41 -7.53 5.33
N ALA A 220 -7.21 -6.68 4.68
CA ALA A 220 -6.98 -5.23 4.58
C ALA A 220 -6.64 -4.56 5.91
N GLU A 221 -7.38 -4.88 6.99
CA GLU A 221 -7.12 -4.36 8.34
C GLU A 221 -5.68 -4.65 8.84
N LYS A 222 -5.14 -5.84 8.55
CA LYS A 222 -3.75 -6.16 8.92
C LYS A 222 -2.75 -5.37 8.10
N LEU A 223 -3.07 -5.04 6.85
CA LEU A 223 -2.23 -4.23 5.98
C LEU A 223 -2.21 -2.77 6.43
N GLU A 224 -3.40 -2.22 6.71
CA GLU A 224 -3.59 -0.86 7.22
C GLU A 224 -2.81 -0.63 8.50
N ASN A 225 -2.96 -1.52 9.49
CA ASN A 225 -2.26 -1.41 10.78
C ASN A 225 -0.74 -1.38 10.64
N LYS A 226 -0.19 -1.97 9.56
CA LYS A 226 1.26 -2.01 9.31
C LYS A 226 1.75 -0.79 8.55
N PHE A 227 1.00 -0.31 7.56
CA PHE A 227 1.49 0.69 6.61
C PHE A 227 0.90 2.09 6.79
N CYS A 228 -0.30 2.22 7.37
CA CYS A 228 -0.94 3.54 7.49
C CYS A 228 -0.24 4.46 8.49
N ASN A 229 0.53 3.91 9.43
CA ASN A 229 1.23 4.66 10.49
C ASN A 229 2.74 4.81 10.26
N ILE A 230 3.23 4.46 9.07
CA ILE A 230 4.63 4.66 8.65
C ILE A 230 4.83 6.12 8.23
#